data_AF-A0A6N7SPY7-F1
#
_entry.id   AF-A0A6N7SPY7-F1
#
_cell.length_a   1.000
_cell.length_b   1.000
_cell.length_c   1.000
_cell.angle_alpha   90.00
_cell.angle_beta   90.00
_cell.angle_gamma   90.00
#
_symmetry.space_group_name_H-M   'P 1'
#
loop_
_entity.id
_entity.type
_entity.pdbx_description
1 polymer ?
#
loop_
_entity_poly.entity_id
_entity_poly.type
_entity_poly.pdbx_seq_one_letter_code
_entity_poly.pdbx_strand_id
1 'polypeptide(L)'
;MYEIFESLLKKYGVTTYQVAKATGISTASFTGWKQGKWNFKQDKLQKIADYFGVTVDYLITGNDSPDKKESLLTTKDERDISKILEQTRQQLLSQEGLMFDGDPASPEAIESILSAMQIGMELAKKKNKEKYTPKKYKKD
;
A
#
# COMPACT_ATOMS: atom_id res chain seq x y z
N MET A 1 10.64 2.31 16.85
CA MET A 1 9.17 2.36 16.61
C MET A 1 8.55 3.68 17.08
N TYR A 2 8.62 4.03 18.37
CA TYR A 2 8.06 5.31 18.86
C TYR A 2 8.79 6.55 18.27
N GLU A 3 10.06 6.43 17.92
CA GLU A 3 10.87 7.50 17.31
C GLU A 3 10.34 7.94 15.93
N ILE A 4 9.79 7.02 15.15
CA ILE A 4 9.17 7.33 13.85
C ILE A 4 7.89 8.14 14.09
N PHE A 5 7.10 7.72 15.07
CA PHE A 5 5.92 8.47 15.49
C PHE A 5 6.28 9.87 15.99
N GLU A 6 7.33 10.04 16.80
CA GLU A 6 7.80 11.39 17.20
C GLU A 6 8.27 12.22 16.00
N SER A 7 8.89 11.60 15.00
CA SER A 7 9.29 12.27 13.77
C SER A 7 8.08 12.75 12.97
N LEU A 8 7.02 11.94 12.90
CA LEU A 8 5.73 12.32 12.30
C LEU A 8 5.07 13.48 13.07
N LEU A 9 5.06 13.46 14.40
CA LEU A 9 4.55 14.57 15.21
C LEU A 9 5.25 15.88 14.87
N LYS A 10 6.59 15.86 14.78
CA LYS A 10 7.39 17.04 14.41
C LYS A 10 7.12 17.50 12.98
N LYS A 11 7.06 16.56 12.02
CA LYS A 11 6.81 16.85 10.60
C LYS A 11 5.46 17.54 10.37
N TYR A 12 4.41 17.06 11.06
CA TYR A 12 3.06 17.60 10.92
C TYR A 12 2.74 18.71 11.94
N GLY A 13 3.67 19.04 12.84
CA GLY A 13 3.46 20.07 13.86
C GLY A 13 2.34 19.75 14.86
N VAL A 14 2.03 18.46 15.07
CA VAL A 14 0.93 18.02 15.92
C VAL A 14 1.43 17.42 17.22
N THR A 15 0.58 17.46 18.26
CA THR A 15 0.90 16.87 19.56
C THR A 15 0.32 15.46 19.70
N THR A 16 0.92 14.64 20.55
CA THR A 16 0.36 13.33 20.95
C THR A 16 -1.10 13.44 21.41
N TYR A 17 -1.47 14.53 22.07
CA TYR A 17 -2.84 14.79 22.51
C TYR A 17 -3.82 14.95 21.32
N GLN A 18 -3.42 15.68 20.28
CA GLN A 18 -4.23 15.86 19.09
C GLN A 18 -4.44 14.53 18.35
N VAL A 19 -3.38 13.73 18.20
CA VAL A 19 -3.46 12.39 17.60
C VAL A 19 -4.35 11.48 18.44
N ALA A 20 -4.21 11.50 19.77
CA ALA A 20 -5.04 10.72 20.68
C ALA A 20 -6.53 11.06 20.53
N LYS A 21 -6.85 12.34 20.43
CA LYS A 21 -8.23 12.82 20.23
C LYS A 21 -8.79 12.40 18.87
N ALA A 22 -7.99 12.48 17.81
CA ALA A 22 -8.43 12.13 16.46
C ALA A 22 -8.57 10.61 16.24
N THR A 23 -7.66 9.81 16.79
CA THR A 23 -7.66 8.34 16.64
C THR A 23 -8.55 7.63 17.66
N GLY A 24 -9.06 8.34 18.67
CA GLY A 24 -9.82 7.77 19.78
C GLY A 24 -8.99 6.88 20.71
N ILE A 25 -7.65 6.94 20.61
CA ILE A 25 -6.73 6.18 21.47
C ILE A 25 -6.43 7.02 22.71
N SER A 26 -6.50 6.41 23.90
CA SER A 26 -6.22 7.15 25.14
C SER A 26 -4.78 7.67 25.20
N THR A 27 -4.61 8.88 25.73
CA THR A 27 -3.29 9.51 25.95
C THR A 27 -2.38 8.62 26.80
N ALA A 28 -2.93 7.95 27.81
CA ALA A 28 -2.21 6.97 28.62
C ALA A 28 -1.61 5.83 27.78
N SER A 29 -2.30 5.41 26.71
CA SER A 29 -1.79 4.39 25.78
C SER A 29 -0.51 4.86 25.06
N PHE A 30 -0.47 6.11 24.62
CA PHE A 30 0.73 6.70 24.01
C PHE A 30 1.87 6.86 25.02
N THR A 31 1.56 7.25 26.27
CA THR A 31 2.57 7.35 27.32
C THR A 31 3.23 6.01 27.61
N GLY A 32 2.44 4.92 27.74
CA GLY A 32 3.01 3.59 27.94
C GLY A 32 3.77 3.07 26.73
N TRP A 33 3.36 3.44 25.52
CA TRP A 33 4.11 3.13 24.30
C TRP A 33 5.44 3.89 24.22
N LYS A 34 5.47 5.18 24.58
CA LYS A 34 6.69 5.99 24.71
C LYS A 34 7.67 5.40 25.72
N GLN A 35 7.15 4.88 26.83
CA GLN A 35 7.94 4.25 27.90
C GLN A 35 8.36 2.81 27.57
N GLY A 36 7.96 2.26 26.42
CA GLY A 36 8.27 0.88 26.04
C GLY A 36 7.55 -0.19 26.87
N LYS A 37 6.52 0.18 27.65
CA LYS A 37 5.75 -0.76 28.48
C LYS A 37 4.89 -1.71 27.64
N TRP A 38 4.40 -1.25 26.51
CA TRP A 38 3.63 -2.05 25.55
C TRP A 38 3.78 -1.51 24.14
N ASN A 39 3.44 -2.35 23.17
CA ASN A 39 3.26 -1.94 21.78
C ASN A 39 1.77 -1.89 21.42
N PHE A 40 1.42 -1.03 20.47
CA PHE A 40 0.08 -1.01 19.92
C PHE A 40 -0.18 -2.25 19.07
N LYS A 41 -1.41 -2.78 19.16
CA LYS A 41 -1.89 -3.81 18.23
C LYS A 41 -2.14 -3.18 16.85
N GLN A 42 -2.16 -4.02 15.83
CA GLN A 42 -2.34 -3.62 14.43
C GLN A 42 -3.52 -2.66 14.21
N ASP A 43 -4.66 -2.88 14.87
CA ASP A 43 -5.84 -2.00 14.76
C ASP A 43 -5.55 -0.54 15.18
N LYS A 44 -4.83 -0.34 16.29
CA LYS A 44 -4.45 0.98 16.77
C LYS A 44 -3.35 1.60 15.93
N LEU A 45 -2.40 0.79 15.46
CA LEU A 45 -1.36 1.25 14.54
C LEU A 45 -1.96 1.73 13.21
N GLN A 46 -2.98 1.03 12.69
CA GLN A 46 -3.69 1.43 11.49
C GLN A 46 -4.32 2.81 11.65
N LYS A 47 -5.05 3.07 12.75
CA LYS A 47 -5.64 4.39 13.02
C LYS A 47 -4.61 5.51 13.07
N ILE A 48 -3.43 5.25 13.63
CA ILE A 48 -2.34 6.23 13.69
C ILE A 48 -1.76 6.44 12.29
N ALA A 49 -1.56 5.36 11.53
CA ALA A 49 -1.07 5.41 10.16
C ALA A 49 -2.04 6.20 9.24
N ASP A 50 -3.33 5.93 9.33
CA ASP A 50 -4.40 6.62 8.60
C ASP A 50 -4.41 8.12 8.94
N TYR A 51 -4.23 8.49 10.21
CA TYR A 51 -4.18 9.90 10.64
C TYR A 51 -3.04 10.68 9.97
N PHE A 52 -1.87 10.06 9.79
CA PHE A 52 -0.71 10.70 9.15
C PHE A 52 -0.63 10.45 7.63
N GLY A 53 -1.53 9.65 7.07
CA GLY A 53 -1.49 9.23 5.67
C GLY A 53 -0.28 8.38 5.31
N VAL A 54 0.26 7.62 6.27
CA VAL A 54 1.42 6.72 6.09
C VAL A 54 0.99 5.26 6.21
N THR A 55 1.90 4.33 5.92
CA THR A 55 1.63 2.90 6.10
C THR A 55 1.95 2.46 7.53
N VAL A 56 1.29 1.40 8.01
CA VAL A 56 1.64 0.80 9.31
C VAL A 56 3.07 0.28 9.31
N ASP A 57 3.53 -0.23 8.17
CA ASP A 57 4.92 -0.69 8.00
C ASP A 57 5.91 0.47 8.22
N TYR A 58 5.68 1.63 7.59
CA TYR A 58 6.49 2.82 7.79
C TYR A 58 6.56 3.20 9.27
N LEU A 59 5.45 3.13 10.00
CA LEU A 59 5.38 3.42 11.43
C LEU A 59 6.20 2.44 12.30
N ILE A 60 6.40 1.21 11.82
CA ILE A 60 7.13 0.14 12.51
C ILE A 60 8.62 0.16 12.15
N THR A 61 8.92 0.19 10.85
CA THR A 61 10.26 -0.06 10.28
C THR A 61 10.98 1.23 9.90
N GLY A 62 10.26 2.32 9.67
CA GLY A 62 10.81 3.59 9.17
C GLY A 62 11.19 3.54 7.68
N ASN A 63 10.92 2.42 7.00
CA ASN A 63 11.15 2.29 5.58
C ASN A 63 9.98 2.94 4.83
N ASP A 64 10.26 4.05 4.14
CA ASP A 64 9.35 4.64 3.17
C ASP A 64 9.39 3.73 1.93
N SER A 65 8.73 2.58 2.01
CA SER A 65 8.37 1.83 0.82
C SER A 65 7.03 2.42 0.34
N PRO A 66 7.02 3.20 -0.75
CA PRO A 66 5.81 3.83 -1.26
C PRO A 66 4.74 2.83 -1.75
N ASP A 67 5.05 1.53 -1.75
CA ASP A 67 4.23 0.46 -2.31
C ASP A 67 2.99 0.01 -1.52
N LYS A 68 2.64 0.65 -0.39
CA LYS A 68 1.43 0.26 0.37
C LYS A 68 0.47 1.40 0.68
N LYS A 69 0.24 2.31 -0.27
CA LYS A 69 -1.03 3.07 -0.27
C LYS A 69 -2.16 2.12 -0.64
N GLU A 70 -2.98 1.79 0.35
CA GLU A 70 -4.33 1.21 0.19
C GLU A 70 -4.50 0.27 -1.01
N SER A 71 -3.74 -0.82 -0.98
CA SER A 71 -4.04 -1.98 -1.80
C SER A 71 -5.36 -2.56 -1.27
N LEU A 72 -6.47 -2.15 -1.90
CA LEU A 72 -7.74 -2.91 -1.89
C LEU A 72 -7.55 -4.32 -2.46
N LEU A 73 -6.37 -4.62 -3.00
CA LEU A 73 -5.96 -5.92 -3.50
C LEU A 73 -5.52 -6.78 -2.31
N THR A 74 -6.02 -8.02 -2.28
CA THR A 74 -5.54 -8.95 -1.27
C THR A 74 -4.14 -9.38 -1.67
N THR A 75 -3.34 -9.88 -0.72
CA THR A 75 -2.03 -10.48 -1.03
C THR A 75 -2.11 -11.62 -2.06
N LYS A 76 -3.29 -12.18 -2.31
CA LYS A 76 -3.55 -13.11 -3.41
C LYS A 76 -3.66 -12.39 -4.76
N ASP A 77 -4.42 -11.30 -4.84
CA ASP A 77 -4.59 -10.53 -6.07
C ASP A 77 -3.26 -9.96 -6.57
N GLU A 78 -2.39 -9.48 -5.67
CA GLU A 78 -1.05 -9.00 -6.03
C GLU A 78 -0.18 -10.11 -6.61
N ARG A 79 -0.23 -11.31 -6.01
CA ARG A 79 0.49 -12.49 -6.51
C ARG A 79 -0.03 -12.95 -7.86
N ASP A 80 -1.34 -12.92 -8.07
CA ASP A 80 -1.96 -13.29 -9.35
C ASP A 80 -1.60 -12.28 -10.45
N ILE A 81 -1.65 -10.98 -10.16
CA ILE A 81 -1.24 -9.93 -11.11
C ILE A 81 0.24 -10.09 -11.47
N SER A 82 1.10 -10.29 -10.47
CA SER A 82 2.54 -10.48 -10.70
C SER A 82 2.82 -11.72 -11.57
N LYS A 83 2.14 -12.84 -11.34
CA LYS A 83 2.25 -14.03 -12.20
C LYS A 83 1.82 -13.76 -13.64
N ILE A 84 0.68 -13.08 -13.83
CA ILE A 84 0.16 -12.75 -15.15
C ILE A 84 1.14 -11.83 -15.90
N LEU A 85 1.67 -10.81 -15.22
CA LEU A 85 2.63 -9.89 -15.81
C LEU A 85 3.94 -10.59 -16.20
N GLU A 86 4.45 -11.48 -15.36
CA GLU A 86 5.67 -12.24 -15.66
C GLU A 86 5.46 -13.19 -16.85
N GLN A 87 4.33 -13.92 -16.88
CA GLN A 87 3.99 -14.76 -18.02
C GLN A 87 3.85 -13.93 -19.31
N THR A 88 3.21 -12.77 -19.22
CA THR A 88 3.04 -11.85 -20.35
C THR A 88 4.40 -11.30 -20.81
N ARG A 89 5.30 -10.94 -19.89
CA ARG A 89 6.67 -10.52 -20.20
C ARG A 89 7.43 -11.59 -20.97
N GLN A 90 7.38 -12.84 -20.49
CA GLN A 90 8.02 -13.98 -21.17
C GLN A 90 7.45 -14.22 -22.57
N GLN A 91 6.13 -14.04 -22.76
CA GLN A 91 5.51 -14.14 -24.08
C GLN A 91 5.93 -13.00 -25.01
N LEU A 92 6.00 -11.77 -24.52
CA LEU A 92 6.39 -10.60 -25.31
C LEU A 92 7.87 -10.60 -25.71
N LEU A 93 8.73 -11.26 -24.93
CA LEU A 93 10.16 -11.44 -25.21
C LEU A 93 10.47 -12.70 -26.06
N SER A 94 9.48 -13.56 -26.30
CA SER A 94 9.63 -14.75 -27.15
C SER A 94 9.79 -14.38 -28.63
N GLN A 95 10.14 -15.35 -29.48
CA GLN A 95 10.34 -15.16 -30.93
C GLN A 95 9.06 -14.72 -31.68
N GLU A 96 7.87 -14.93 -31.12
CA GLU A 96 6.58 -14.37 -31.59
C GLU A 96 6.20 -13.06 -30.85
N GLY A 97 7.19 -12.43 -30.23
CA GLY A 97 7.04 -11.25 -29.39
C GLY A 97 6.43 -10.05 -30.11
N LEU A 98 6.13 -9.02 -29.33
CA LEU A 98 5.47 -7.83 -29.84
C LEU A 98 6.35 -7.17 -30.91
N MET A 99 5.86 -7.08 -32.14
CA MET A 99 6.48 -6.29 -33.20
C MET A 99 5.76 -4.95 -33.32
N PHE A 100 6.52 -3.88 -33.41
CA PHE A 100 6.03 -2.53 -33.68
C PHE A 100 6.68 -2.03 -34.97
N ASP A 101 5.87 -1.76 -35.98
CA ASP A 101 6.32 -1.33 -37.31
C ASP A 101 7.25 -2.32 -38.03
N GLY A 102 7.11 -3.62 -37.74
CA GLY A 102 7.92 -4.69 -38.35
C GLY A 102 9.23 -4.97 -37.62
N ASP A 103 9.59 -4.15 -36.63
CA ASP A 103 10.72 -4.37 -35.73
C ASP A 103 10.25 -4.97 -34.40
N PRO A 104 11.06 -5.84 -33.75
CA PRO A 104 10.80 -6.27 -32.38
C PRO A 104 10.70 -5.06 -31.45
N ALA A 105 9.68 -5.03 -30.59
CA ALA A 105 9.52 -3.99 -29.60
C ALA A 105 10.75 -3.93 -28.70
N SER A 106 11.22 -2.72 -28.42
CA SER A 106 12.34 -2.52 -27.52
C SER A 106 11.98 -3.01 -26.10
N PRO A 107 12.97 -3.46 -25.31
CA PRO A 107 12.74 -3.85 -23.92
C PRO A 107 12.04 -2.73 -23.11
N GLU A 108 12.39 -1.47 -23.37
CA GLU A 108 11.79 -0.30 -22.72
C GLU A 108 10.30 -0.12 -23.09
N ALA A 109 9.94 -0.37 -24.35
CA ALA A 109 8.55 -0.32 -24.79
C ALA A 109 7.73 -1.46 -24.15
N ILE A 110 8.30 -2.67 -24.09
CA ILE A 110 7.68 -3.81 -23.41
C ILE A 110 7.45 -3.49 -21.93
N GLU A 111 8.42 -2.89 -21.24
CA GLU A 111 8.26 -2.49 -19.83
C GLU A 111 7.23 -1.40 -19.62
N SER A 112 7.15 -0.44 -20.55
CA SER A 112 6.13 0.62 -20.52
C SER A 112 4.72 0.04 -20.67
N ILE A 113 4.54 -0.93 -21.56
CA ILE A 113 3.26 -1.63 -21.77
C ILE A 113 2.88 -2.46 -20.54
N LEU A 114 3.83 -3.21 -19.96
CA LEU A 114 3.60 -4.00 -18.76
C LEU A 114 3.20 -3.11 -17.57
N SER A 115 3.84 -1.95 -17.43
CA SER A 115 3.52 -0.97 -16.40
C SER A 115 2.10 -0.42 -16.56
N ALA A 116 1.71 -0.05 -17.79
CA ALA A 116 0.35 0.40 -18.07
C ALA A 116 -0.70 -0.70 -17.83
N MET A 117 -0.38 -1.94 -18.20
CA MET A 117 -1.22 -3.11 -18.00
C MET A 117 -1.42 -3.45 -16.52
N GLN A 118 -0.35 -3.31 -15.70
CA GLN A 118 -0.42 -3.44 -14.26
C GLN A 118 -1.43 -2.44 -13.67
N ILE A 119 -1.26 -1.16 -13.99
CA ILE A 119 -2.16 -0.09 -13.52
C ILE A 119 -3.61 -0.38 -13.93
N GLY A 120 -3.82 -0.82 -15.18
CA GLY A 120 -5.14 -1.20 -15.69
C GLY A 120 -5.77 -2.37 -14.90
N MET A 121 -4.99 -3.41 -14.61
CA MET A 121 -5.45 -4.56 -13.82
C MET A 121 -5.78 -4.18 -12.38
N GLU A 122 -4.95 -3.36 -11.74
CA GLU A 122 -5.20 -2.86 -10.39
C GLU A 122 -6.50 -2.04 -10.33
N LEU A 123 -6.70 -1.12 -11.28
CA LEU A 123 -7.92 -0.33 -11.41
C LEU A 123 -9.15 -1.19 -11.68
N ALA A 124 -9.03 -2.20 -12.57
CA ALA A 124 -10.11 -3.12 -12.88
C ALA A 124 -10.51 -3.98 -11.67
N LYS A 125 -9.52 -4.51 -10.94
CA LYS A 125 -9.75 -5.28 -9.71
C LYS A 125 -10.35 -4.42 -8.60
N LYS A 126 -9.86 -3.19 -8.42
CA LYS A 126 -10.44 -2.22 -7.48
C LYS A 126 -11.91 -1.94 -7.80
N LYS A 127 -12.23 -1.59 -9.06
CA LYS A 127 -13.61 -1.39 -9.51
C LYS A 127 -14.49 -2.63 -9.34
N ASN A 128 -13.96 -3.82 -9.63
CA ASN A 128 -14.71 -5.08 -9.44
C ASN A 128 -14.98 -5.35 -7.95
N LYS A 129 -14.04 -5.09 -7.06
CA LYS A 129 -14.28 -5.20 -5.62
C LYS A 129 -15.30 -4.16 -5.16
N GLU A 130 -15.24 -2.93 -5.63
CA GLU A 130 -16.26 -1.92 -5.30
C GLU A 130 -17.65 -2.28 -5.83
N LYS A 131 -17.75 -2.86 -7.04
CA LYS A 131 -19.03 -3.21 -7.67
C LYS A 131 -19.65 -4.49 -7.12
N TYR A 132 -18.84 -5.53 -6.87
CA TYR A 132 -19.33 -6.87 -6.55
C TYR A 132 -19.15 -7.28 -5.09
N THR A 133 -18.41 -6.52 -4.27
CA THR A 133 -18.36 -6.79 -2.81
C THR A 133 -19.70 -6.42 -2.20
N PRO A 134 -20.45 -7.39 -1.63
CA PRO A 134 -21.73 -7.10 -0.96
C PRO A 134 -21.55 -6.07 0.15
N LYS A 135 -22.51 -5.14 0.31
CA LYS A 135 -22.44 -4.05 1.33
C LYS A 135 -22.07 -4.54 2.73
N LYS A 136 -22.49 -5.76 3.11
CA LYS A 136 -22.15 -6.40 4.40
C LYS A 136 -20.65 -6.63 4.66
N TYR A 137 -19.81 -6.55 3.62
CA TYR A 137 -18.35 -6.70 3.72
C TYR A 137 -17.57 -5.42 3.36
N LYS A 138 -18.27 -4.34 2.99
CA LYS A 138 -17.64 -3.03 2.86
C LYS A 138 -17.55 -2.46 4.27
N LYS A 139 -16.33 -2.19 4.75
CA LYS A 139 -16.14 -1.44 6.00
C LYS A 139 -16.57 0.00 5.72
N ASP A 140 -17.46 0.52 6.57
CA ASP A 140 -17.86 1.93 6.62
C ASP A 140 -16.66 2.83 6.94
#